data_AF-A0A7W0LJ28-F1
#
_entry.id   AF-A0A7W0LJ28-F1
#
_cell.length_a   1.000
_cell.length_b   1.000
_cell.length_c   1.000
_cell.angle_alpha   90.00
_cell.angle_beta   90.00
_cell.angle_gamma   90.00
#
_symmetry.space_group_name_H-M   'P 1'
#
loop_
_entity.id
_entity.type
_entity.pdbx_description
1 polymer ?
#
loop_
_entity_poly.entity_id
_entity_poly.type
_entity_poly.pdbx_seq_one_letter_code
_entity_poly.pdbx_strand_id
1 'polypeptide(L)'
;MPKTPPYTLEFRQEAVRLLCSSDRTIPQLARELGCSPQSLRNWSRQIDVEEGKAVGLTSDERDELRRLRRELRTVTEEREILKKAAAFFARESGTR
;
A
#
# COMPACT_ATOMS: atom_id res chain seq x y z
N MET A 1 1.26 -11.00 -15.16
CA MET A 1 1.83 -9.69 -15.57
C MET A 1 1.28 -8.62 -14.63
N PRO A 2 2.11 -7.75 -14.03
CA PRO A 2 1.59 -6.59 -13.33
C PRO A 2 0.81 -5.76 -14.35
N LYS A 3 -0.48 -5.52 -14.09
CA LYS A 3 -1.27 -4.63 -14.95
C LYS A 3 -0.75 -3.21 -14.73
N THR A 4 -0.24 -2.58 -15.79
CA THR A 4 0.10 -1.15 -15.75
C THR A 4 -1.13 -0.40 -15.25
N PRO A 5 -1.00 0.42 -14.19
CA PRO A 5 -2.13 1.19 -13.72
C PRO A 5 -2.66 2.06 -14.87
N PRO A 6 -3.97 2.07 -15.14
CA PRO A 6 -4.55 2.71 -16.33
C PRO A 6 -4.36 4.23 -16.38
N TYR A 7 -3.98 4.85 -15.25
CA TYR A 7 -3.71 6.28 -15.14
C TYR A 7 -2.38 6.50 -14.42
N THR A 8 -1.51 7.31 -15.03
CA THR A 8 -0.24 7.79 -14.47
C THR A 8 -0.45 8.62 -13.20
N LEU A 9 0.58 8.73 -12.35
CA LEU A 9 0.51 9.57 -11.15
C LEU A 9 0.23 11.04 -11.49
N GLU A 10 0.93 11.58 -12.49
CA GLU A 10 0.78 12.97 -12.95
C GLU A 10 -0.66 13.28 -13.34
N PHE A 11 -1.27 12.43 -14.16
CA PHE A 11 -2.69 12.55 -14.53
C PHE A 11 -3.61 12.62 -13.31
N ARG A 12 -3.38 11.78 -12.28
CA ARG A 12 -4.21 11.78 -11.07
C ARG A 12 -4.04 13.06 -10.27
N GLN A 13 -2.80 13.55 -10.15
CA GLN A 13 -2.50 14.80 -9.45
C GLN A 13 -3.14 15.99 -10.16
N GLU A 14 -3.03 16.05 -11.49
CA GLU A 14 -3.65 17.12 -12.28
C GLU A 14 -5.18 17.05 -12.23
N ALA A 15 -5.76 15.84 -12.29
CA ALA A 15 -7.21 15.66 -12.15
C ALA A 15 -7.73 16.16 -10.78
N VAL A 16 -7.00 15.92 -9.70
CA VAL A 16 -7.37 16.41 -8.36
C VAL A 16 -7.12 17.91 -8.23
N ARG A 17 -6.01 18.43 -8.77
CA ARG A 17 -5.75 19.88 -8.83
C ARG A 17 -6.90 20.61 -9.52
N LEU A 18 -7.32 20.08 -10.67
CA LEU A 18 -8.43 20.60 -11.46
C LEU A 18 -9.77 20.51 -10.73
N LEU A 19 -9.99 19.45 -9.94
CA LEU A 19 -11.15 19.33 -9.06
C LEU A 19 -11.16 20.42 -7.98
N CYS A 20 -10.01 20.72 -7.37
CA CYS A 20 -9.91 21.74 -6.32
C CYS A 20 -9.99 23.18 -6.85
N SER A 21 -9.54 23.41 -8.09
CA SER A 21 -9.49 24.75 -8.68
C SER A 21 -10.73 25.12 -9.51
N SER A 22 -11.73 24.24 -9.63
CA SER A 22 -12.93 24.50 -10.41
C SER A 22 -14.21 24.20 -9.63
N ASP A 23 -15.33 24.83 -10.01
CA ASP A 23 -16.65 24.59 -9.39
C ASP A 23 -17.33 23.29 -9.86
N ARG A 24 -16.57 22.39 -10.51
CA ARG A 24 -17.11 21.13 -11.04
C ARG A 24 -17.28 20.10 -9.94
N THR A 25 -18.41 19.39 -10.00
CA THR A 25 -18.62 18.23 -9.15
C THR A 25 -17.80 17.03 -9.64
N ILE A 26 -17.46 16.12 -8.73
CA ILE A 26 -16.74 14.88 -9.05
C ILE A 26 -17.38 14.11 -10.22
N PRO A 27 -18.70 13.90 -10.30
CA PRO A 27 -19.31 13.18 -11.43
C PRO A 27 -19.16 13.89 -12.77
N GLN A 28 -19.21 15.23 -12.79
CA GLN A 28 -19.00 16.02 -14.02
C GLN A 28 -17.56 15.89 -14.50
N LEU A 29 -16.60 16.16 -13.63
CA LEU A 29 -15.19 16.10 -13.98
C LEU A 29 -14.74 14.69 -14.35
N ALA A 30 -15.22 13.66 -13.67
CA ALA A 30 -14.90 12.28 -14.02
C ALA A 30 -15.39 11.90 -15.44
N ARG A 31 -16.58 12.39 -15.84
CA ARG A 31 -17.10 12.18 -17.20
C ARG A 31 -16.25 12.88 -18.25
N GLU A 32 -15.82 14.11 -17.99
CA GLU A 32 -14.92 14.87 -18.88
C GLU A 32 -13.55 14.21 -19.04
N LEU A 33 -13.00 13.68 -17.94
CA LEU A 33 -11.70 13.02 -17.92
C LEU A 33 -11.73 11.56 -18.36
N GLY A 34 -12.92 11.00 -18.65
CA GLY A 34 -13.09 9.61 -19.06
C GLY A 34 -12.77 8.59 -17.96
N CYS A 35 -12.81 8.99 -16.69
CA CYS A 35 -12.51 8.11 -15.56
C CYS A 35 -13.78 7.84 -14.71
N SER A 36 -13.70 6.86 -13.80
CA SER A 36 -14.83 6.62 -12.91
C SER A 36 -14.88 7.68 -11.80
N PRO A 37 -16.08 8.15 -11.37
CA PRO A 37 -16.21 9.07 -10.24
C PRO A 37 -15.56 8.54 -8.96
N GLN A 38 -15.59 7.22 -8.74
CA GLN A 38 -14.96 6.59 -7.59
C GLN A 38 -13.43 6.65 -7.66
N SER A 39 -12.85 6.50 -8.86
CA SER A 39 -11.40 6.69 -9.07
C SER A 39 -10.97 8.09 -8.67
N LEU A 40 -11.71 9.11 -9.14
CA LEU A 40 -11.41 10.51 -8.83
C LEU A 40 -11.52 10.82 -7.33
N ARG A 41 -12.55 10.29 -6.63
CA ARG A 41 -12.64 10.37 -5.15
C ARG A 41 -11.43 9.74 -4.47
N ASN A 42 -11.04 8.55 -4.91
CA ASN A 42 -9.93 7.82 -4.31
C ASN A 42 -8.62 8.59 -4.49
N TRP A 43 -8.40 9.22 -5.63
CA TRP A 43 -7.21 10.05 -5.87
C TRP A 43 -7.20 11.29 -4.99
N SER A 44 -8.33 11.99 -4.87
CA SER A 44 -8.48 13.15 -3.97
C SER A 44 -8.13 12.75 -2.54
N ARG A 45 -8.76 11.68 -2.03
CA ARG A 45 -8.50 11.18 -0.67
C ARG A 45 -7.05 10.73 -0.50
N GLN A 46 -6.46 10.08 -1.49
CA GLN A 46 -5.05 9.67 -1.42
C GLN A 46 -4.16 10.90 -1.26
N ILE A 47 -4.36 11.94 -2.06
CA ILE A 47 -3.57 13.17 -1.99
C ILE A 47 -3.78 13.87 -0.64
N ASP A 48 -5.02 13.93 -0.13
CA ASP A 48 -5.26 14.48 1.20
C ASP A 48 -4.49 13.70 2.30
N VAL A 49 -4.35 12.39 2.16
CA VAL A 49 -3.53 11.57 3.08
C VAL A 49 -2.03 11.85 2.90
N GLU A 50 -1.53 11.93 1.66
CA GLU A 50 -0.13 12.28 1.38
C GLU A 50 0.25 13.67 1.92
N GLU A 51 -0.69 14.63 1.87
CA GLU A 51 -0.50 15.99 2.38
C GLU A 51 -0.79 16.14 3.88
N GLY A 52 -1.14 15.06 4.58
CA GLY A 52 -1.48 15.08 6.01
C GLY A 52 -2.80 15.78 6.34
N LYS A 53 -3.64 16.05 5.35
CA LYS A 53 -4.98 16.66 5.49
C LYS A 53 -6.06 15.65 5.87
N ALA A 54 -5.81 14.36 5.65
CA ALA A 54 -6.74 13.28 6.00
C ALA A 54 -6.02 12.14 6.74
N VAL A 55 -6.78 11.43 7.59
CA VAL A 55 -6.28 10.26 8.31
C VAL A 55 -6.14 9.07 7.36
N GLY A 56 -4.95 8.47 7.35
CA GLY A 56 -4.62 7.28 6.59
C GLY A 56 -3.10 7.07 6.55
N LEU A 57 -2.68 5.94 5.97
CA LEU A 57 -1.27 5.70 5.67
C LEU A 57 -0.95 6.29 4.30
N THR A 58 0.19 6.96 4.18
CA THR A 58 0.76 7.37 2.88
C THR A 58 1.09 6.14 2.03
N SER A 59 1.38 6.35 0.75
CA SER A 59 1.82 5.26 -0.12
C SER A 59 3.10 4.62 0.39
N ASP A 60 4.04 5.44 0.84
CA ASP A 60 5.35 5.00 1.33
C ASP A 60 5.21 4.22 2.64
N GLU A 61 4.38 4.71 3.59
CA GLU A 61 4.09 4.00 4.83
C GLU A 61 3.42 2.63 4.58
N ARG A 62 2.51 2.55 3.59
CA ARG A 62 1.90 1.27 3.20
C ARG A 62 2.91 0.30 2.62
N ASP A 63 3.83 0.77 1.81
CA ASP A 63 4.83 -0.08 1.19
C ASP A 63 5.86 -0.56 2.21
N GLU A 64 6.27 0.30 3.14
CA GLU A 64 7.13 -0.11 4.25
C GLU A 64 6.42 -1.10 5.17
N LEU A 65 5.14 -0.87 5.50
CA LEU A 65 4.35 -1.83 6.29
C LEU A 65 4.28 -3.21 5.61
N ARG A 66 4.15 -3.25 4.27
CA ARG A 66 4.18 -4.51 3.51
C ARG A 66 5.57 -5.15 3.55
N ARG A 67 6.64 -4.37 3.44
CA ARG A 67 8.03 -4.85 3.53
C ARG A 67 8.29 -5.48 4.89
N LEU A 68 8.00 -4.74 5.96
CA LEU A 68 8.18 -5.20 7.34
C LEU A 68 7.37 -6.45 7.66
N ARG A 69 6.12 -6.54 7.18
CA ARG A 69 5.31 -7.76 7.37
C ARG A 69 5.91 -8.99 6.68
N ARG A 70 6.53 -8.82 5.51
CA ARG A 70 7.23 -9.91 4.81
C ARG A 70 8.48 -10.33 5.57
N GLU A 71 9.28 -9.36 6.00
CA GLU A 71 10.50 -9.62 6.76
C GLU A 71 10.20 -10.31 8.10
N LEU A 72 9.20 -9.82 8.83
CA LEU A 72 8.76 -10.43 10.08
C LEU A 72 8.34 -11.90 9.89
N ARG A 73 7.65 -12.21 8.79
CA ARG A 73 7.28 -13.58 8.44
C ARG A 73 8.53 -14.44 8.23
N THR A 74 9.47 -13.97 7.42
CA THR A 74 10.73 -14.69 7.16
C THR A 74 11.50 -14.95 8.45
N VAL A 75 11.75 -13.92 9.25
CA VAL A 75 12.49 -14.04 10.52
C VAL A 75 11.78 -14.97 11.50
N THR A 76 10.45 -14.92 11.54
CA THR A 76 9.66 -15.83 12.40
C THR A 76 9.83 -17.28 11.95
N GLU A 77 9.76 -17.56 10.64
CA GLU A 77 9.95 -18.91 10.10
C GLU A 77 11.37 -19.44 10.38
N GLU A 78 12.39 -18.62 10.16
CA GLU A 78 13.80 -18.98 10.45
C GLU A 78 14.01 -19.29 11.93
N ARG A 79 13.48 -18.44 12.82
CA ARG A 79 13.56 -18.67 14.26
C ARG A 79 12.90 -19.99 14.67
N GLU A 80 11.75 -20.33 14.09
CA GLU A 80 11.07 -21.59 14.40
C GLU A 80 11.83 -22.82 13.87
N ILE A 81 12.49 -22.72 12.73
CA ILE A 81 13.38 -23.77 12.23
C ILE A 81 14.56 -23.98 13.19
N LEU A 82 15.22 -22.90 13.60
CA LEU A 82 16.38 -22.97 14.51
C LEU A 82 16.00 -23.58 15.87
N LYS A 83 14.83 -23.20 16.42
CA LYS A 83 14.32 -23.81 17.65
C LYS A 83 14.08 -25.30 17.51
N LYS A 84 13.48 -25.74 16.41
CA LYS A 84 13.23 -27.17 16.15
C LYS A 84 14.54 -27.95 16.05
N ALA A 85 15.54 -27.37 15.37
CA ALA A 85 16.88 -27.96 15.29
C ALA A 85 17.53 -28.06 16.68
N ALA A 86 17.53 -26.99 17.47
CA ALA A 86 18.08 -26.99 18.82
C ALA A 86 17.41 -28.04 19.73
N ALA A 87 16.07 -28.14 19.68
CA ALA A 87 15.32 -29.15 20.43
C ALA A 87 15.65 -30.58 19.99
N PHE A 88 15.82 -30.80 18.68
CA PHE A 88 16.24 -32.09 18.14
C PHE A 88 17.62 -32.50 18.68
N PHE A 89 18.61 -31.60 18.59
CA PHE A 89 19.96 -31.89 19.05
C PHE A 89 20.04 -32.09 20.57
N ALA A 90 19.34 -31.28 21.36
CA ALA A 90 19.29 -31.45 22.82
C ALA A 90 18.76 -32.85 23.23
N ARG A 91 17.74 -33.35 22.51
CA ARG A 91 17.20 -34.69 22.71
C ARG A 91 18.20 -35.78 22.32
N GLU A 92 18.90 -35.62 21.19
CA GLU A 92 19.89 -36.59 20.73
C GLU A 92 21.09 -36.67 21.67
N SER A 93 21.59 -35.53 22.17
CA SER A 93 22.71 -35.48 23.13
C SER A 93 22.37 -36.03 24.51
N GLY A 94 21.11 -35.96 24.94
CA GLY A 94 20.66 -36.50 26.24
C GLY A 94 20.30 -37.99 26.21
N THR A 95 20.27 -38.62 25.03
CA THR A 95 19.95 -40.05 24.85
C THR A 95 21.23 -40.90 24.73
N ARG A 96 22.42 -40.31 24.88
CA ARG A 96 23.72 -40.97 24.76
C ARG A 96 24.46 -41.08 26.08
#